data_AF-F4X909-F1
#
_entry.id   AF-F4X909-F1
#
_cell.length_a   1.000
_cell.length_b   1.000
_cell.length_c   1.000
_cell.angle_alpha   90.00
_cell.angle_beta   90.00
_cell.angle_gamma   90.00
#
_symmetry.space_group_name_H-M   'P 1'
#
loop_
_entity.id
_entity.type
_entity.pdbx_description
1 polymer ?
#
loop_
_entity_poly.entity_id
_entity_poly.type
_entity_poly.pdbx_seq_one_letter_code
_entity_poly.pdbx_strand_id
1 'polypeptide(L)'
;MALSYDEMQQLFEQMGFKGFSMRPYDAKMENLLSDEPEDNVKAYVIDIVPGGLEDGLNDGIALLEKHYYKKANMDKLYEKWLEIVLHFSCYYPLKSVFVTGLALPDDEEFMAKTPNEDGYYLEFPLESIDDLDMLSELVSQKTYGSLTFWFSSLDMVFHFWRSDVYMIVTLKKITEENQAAIELLRRLVAAQGLFLV
;
A
#
# COMPACT_ATOMS: atom_id res chain seq x y z
N MET A 1 27.03 8.76 -10.61
CA MET A 1 27.05 7.33 -11.02
C MET A 1 25.80 6.71 -10.44
N ALA A 2 25.09 5.90 -11.23
CA ALA A 2 23.94 5.17 -10.70
C ALA A 2 24.44 4.05 -9.77
N LEU A 3 23.74 3.87 -8.65
CA LEU A 3 23.89 2.74 -7.74
C LEU A 3 23.42 1.47 -8.45
N SER A 4 24.12 0.36 -8.23
CA SER A 4 23.65 -0.97 -8.58
C SER A 4 22.58 -1.48 -7.62
N TYR A 5 21.80 -2.48 -8.02
CA TYR A 5 20.82 -3.12 -7.14
C TYR A 5 21.46 -3.75 -5.89
N ASP A 6 22.69 -4.27 -6.00
CA ASP A 6 23.43 -4.83 -4.86
C ASP A 6 23.84 -3.73 -3.86
N GLU A 7 24.27 -2.57 -4.34
CA GLU A 7 24.59 -1.42 -3.48
C GLU A 7 23.33 -0.87 -2.80
N MET A 8 22.21 -0.81 -3.52
CA MET A 8 20.92 -0.41 -2.93
C MET A 8 20.44 -1.44 -1.89
N GLN A 9 20.55 -2.74 -2.17
CA GLN A 9 20.24 -3.81 -1.21
C GLN A 9 21.03 -3.61 0.09
N GLN A 10 22.35 -3.43 0.01
CA GLN A 10 23.19 -3.19 1.18
C GLN A 10 22.81 -1.92 1.94
N LEU A 11 22.45 -0.85 1.22
CA LEU A 11 22.01 0.41 1.82
C LEU A 11 20.73 0.22 2.65
N PHE A 12 19.71 -0.45 2.12
CA PHE A 12 18.47 -0.71 2.87
C PHE A 12 18.70 -1.68 4.04
N GLU A 13 19.57 -2.67 3.87
CA GLU A 13 19.97 -3.56 4.98
C GLU A 13 20.64 -2.78 6.12
N GLN A 14 21.51 -1.81 5.81
CA GLN A 14 22.13 -0.93 6.81
C GLN A 14 21.12 -0.02 7.53
N MET A 15 20.00 0.31 6.88
CA MET A 15 18.89 1.05 7.50
C MET A 15 18.01 0.19 8.41
N GLY A 16 18.23 -1.12 8.42
CA GLY A 16 17.54 -2.08 9.27
C GLY A 16 16.47 -2.91 8.56
N PHE A 17 16.26 -2.73 7.24
CA PHE A 17 15.38 -3.60 6.48
C PHE A 17 15.99 -5.01 6.37
N LYS A 18 15.16 -6.04 6.50
CA LYS A 18 15.60 -7.44 6.45
C LYS A 18 14.58 -8.28 5.72
N GLY A 19 15.02 -9.40 5.16
CA GLY A 19 14.13 -10.38 4.54
C GLY A 19 13.54 -9.96 3.19
N PHE A 20 13.97 -8.81 2.64
CA PHE A 20 13.48 -8.32 1.37
C PHE A 20 14.37 -8.72 0.20
N SER A 21 13.78 -8.73 -0.99
CA SER A 21 14.50 -8.74 -2.26
C SER A 21 14.33 -7.40 -2.95
N MET A 22 15.45 -6.81 -3.36
CA MET A 22 15.46 -5.68 -4.27
C MET A 22 14.99 -6.13 -5.67
N ARG A 23 14.01 -5.44 -6.25
CA ARG A 23 13.43 -5.80 -7.54
C ARG A 23 13.35 -4.60 -8.50
N PRO A 24 13.69 -4.80 -9.79
CA PRO A 24 13.41 -3.78 -10.79
C PRO A 24 11.90 -3.62 -10.96
N TYR A 25 11.46 -2.38 -11.12
CA TYR A 25 10.09 -2.10 -11.52
C TYR A 25 9.95 -2.42 -13.03
N ASP A 26 9.15 -3.44 -13.35
CA ASP A 26 8.96 -3.95 -14.72
C ASP A 26 7.49 -3.86 -15.16
N ALA A 27 7.20 -4.15 -16.43
CA ALA A 27 5.84 -4.05 -16.97
C ALA A 27 4.80 -4.93 -16.25
N LYS A 28 5.24 -6.05 -15.64
CA LYS A 28 4.32 -6.92 -14.89
C LYS A 28 3.97 -6.27 -13.56
N MET A 29 4.95 -5.67 -12.90
CA MET A 29 4.73 -4.95 -11.65
C MET A 29 3.98 -3.66 -11.86
N GLU A 30 4.26 -2.94 -12.94
CA GLU A 30 3.44 -1.80 -13.37
C GLU A 30 1.98 -2.22 -13.55
N ASN A 31 1.74 -3.31 -14.29
CA ASN A 31 0.39 -3.83 -14.43
C ASN A 31 -0.23 -4.17 -13.08
N LEU A 32 0.49 -4.82 -12.16
CA LEU A 32 -0.04 -5.21 -10.85
C LEU A 32 -0.33 -4.03 -9.93
N LEU A 33 0.61 -3.08 -9.84
CA LEU A 33 0.62 -2.00 -8.85
C LEU A 33 -0.11 -0.74 -9.33
N SER A 34 -0.25 -0.54 -10.65
CA SER A 34 -0.96 0.61 -11.18
C SER A 34 -2.37 0.71 -10.62
N ASP A 35 -2.72 1.90 -10.16
CA ASP A 35 -4.06 2.33 -9.75
C ASP A 35 -4.81 3.06 -10.87
N GLU A 36 -4.19 3.23 -12.04
CA GLU A 36 -4.83 3.83 -13.19
C GLU A 36 -5.99 2.94 -13.70
N PRO A 37 -7.14 3.54 -14.05
CA PRO A 37 -8.24 2.81 -14.64
C PRO A 37 -7.86 2.33 -16.04
N GLU A 38 -7.62 1.04 -16.21
CA GLU A 38 -7.52 0.43 -17.54
C GLU A 38 -8.91 0.45 -18.22
N ASP A 39 -8.99 0.93 -19.46
CA ASP A 39 -10.22 0.91 -20.25
C ASP A 39 -10.82 -0.53 -20.25
N ASN A 40 -12.00 -0.68 -19.64
CA ASN A 40 -12.77 -1.93 -19.42
C ASN A 40 -12.48 -2.74 -18.15
N VAL A 41 -11.57 -2.31 -17.27
CA VAL A 41 -11.42 -2.90 -15.94
C VAL A 41 -12.20 -2.04 -14.95
N LYS A 42 -13.18 -2.61 -14.24
CA LYS A 42 -13.66 -1.93 -13.02
C LYS A 42 -12.54 -2.07 -11.99
N ALA A 43 -11.50 -1.26 -12.12
CA ALA A 43 -10.55 -1.03 -11.05
C ALA A 43 -11.41 -0.46 -9.91
N TYR A 44 -11.63 -1.28 -8.89
CA TYR A 44 -12.35 -0.85 -7.71
C TYR A 44 -11.39 -0.04 -6.88
N VAL A 45 -11.19 1.24 -7.22
CA VAL A 45 -10.58 2.20 -6.29
C VAL A 45 -11.57 2.35 -5.14
N ILE A 46 -11.46 1.48 -4.14
CA ILE A 46 -12.34 1.49 -2.97
C ILE A 46 -11.66 2.31 -1.89
N ASP A 47 -12.15 3.53 -1.69
CA ASP A 47 -11.71 4.38 -0.59
C ASP A 47 -12.23 3.82 0.74
N ILE A 48 -11.32 3.40 1.62
CA ILE A 48 -11.64 2.98 2.98
C ILE A 48 -11.76 4.24 3.87
N VAL A 49 -12.86 4.95 3.69
CA VAL A 49 -13.03 6.32 4.17
C VAL A 49 -14.34 6.48 4.94
N PRO A 50 -14.35 7.09 6.14
CA PRO A 50 -15.57 7.57 6.77
C PRO A 50 -15.92 8.96 6.22
N GLY A 51 -16.48 9.07 5.01
CA GLY A 51 -16.63 10.42 4.44
C GLY A 51 -17.42 10.66 3.16
N GLY A 52 -18.00 9.66 2.49
CA GLY A 52 -18.95 9.92 1.41
C GLY A 52 -20.39 9.89 1.93
N LEU A 53 -21.05 11.05 2.02
CA LEU A 53 -22.52 11.05 1.86
C LEU A 53 -22.81 10.65 0.41
N GLU A 54 -23.92 9.93 0.21
CA GLU A 54 -24.49 9.68 -1.11
C GLU A 54 -24.37 10.93 -2.02
N ASP A 55 -24.10 10.73 -3.31
CA ASP A 55 -24.15 11.74 -4.40
C ASP A 55 -22.83 12.42 -4.85
N GLY A 56 -21.66 11.84 -4.60
CA GLY A 56 -20.46 12.10 -5.43
C GLY A 56 -19.81 13.49 -5.28
N LEU A 57 -19.96 14.15 -4.13
CA LEU A 57 -19.22 15.35 -3.78
C LEU A 57 -17.88 14.98 -3.12
N ASN A 58 -16.77 15.44 -3.69
CA ASN A 58 -15.41 15.22 -3.16
C ASN A 58 -15.09 16.01 -1.88
N ASP A 59 -16.13 16.54 -1.21
CA ASP A 59 -15.99 17.22 0.09
C ASP A 59 -15.55 16.24 1.19
N GLY A 60 -15.70 14.92 0.98
CA GLY A 60 -15.31 13.86 1.90
C GLY A 60 -13.83 13.85 2.24
N ILE A 61 -12.93 13.90 1.24
CA ILE A 61 -11.47 13.88 1.47
C ILE A 61 -11.03 15.13 2.23
N ALA A 62 -11.47 16.32 1.81
CA ALA A 62 -11.15 17.56 2.50
C ALA A 62 -11.69 17.60 3.95
N LEU A 63 -12.86 17.00 4.21
CA LEU A 63 -13.42 16.86 5.56
C LEU A 63 -12.61 15.88 6.41
N LEU A 64 -12.05 14.82 5.82
CA LEU A 64 -11.19 13.87 6.51
C LEU A 64 -9.84 14.46 6.85
N GLU A 65 -9.18 15.11 5.90
CA GLU A 65 -7.95 15.85 6.17
C GLU A 65 -8.19 16.80 7.34
N LYS A 66 -9.33 17.50 7.36
CA LYS A 66 -9.72 18.37 8.48
C LYS A 66 -10.03 17.65 9.80
N HIS A 67 -10.52 16.41 9.79
CA HIS A 67 -10.79 15.63 11.01
C HIS A 67 -9.56 14.92 11.56
N TYR A 68 -8.71 14.45 10.64
CA TYR A 68 -7.55 13.64 10.91
C TYR A 68 -6.24 14.43 10.90
N TYR A 69 -6.22 15.74 10.60
CA TYR A 69 -5.02 16.59 10.63
C TYR A 69 -4.17 16.49 11.91
N LYS A 70 -4.78 16.07 13.03
CA LYS A 70 -4.06 15.77 14.26
C LYS A 70 -3.38 14.40 14.12
N LYS A 71 -2.06 14.37 14.32
CA LYS A 71 -1.23 13.15 14.31
C LYS A 71 -1.89 11.95 15.01
N ALA A 72 -2.38 12.12 16.25
CA ALA A 72 -3.00 11.03 17.00
C ALA A 72 -4.29 10.45 16.37
N ASN A 73 -4.97 11.21 15.51
CA ASN A 73 -6.11 10.71 14.75
C ASN A 73 -5.62 9.95 13.50
N MET A 74 -4.61 10.46 12.78
CA MET A 74 -3.99 9.74 11.65
C MET A 74 -3.44 8.39 12.12
N ASP A 75 -2.71 8.37 13.23
CA ASP A 75 -2.13 7.14 13.78
C ASP A 75 -3.22 6.07 14.03
N LYS A 76 -4.36 6.46 14.60
CA LYS A 76 -5.51 5.56 14.79
C LYS A 76 -6.17 5.10 13.48
N LEU A 77 -6.17 5.95 12.46
CA LEU A 77 -6.70 5.57 11.15
C LEU A 77 -5.81 4.50 10.51
N TYR A 78 -4.49 4.67 10.62
CA TYR A 78 -3.49 3.72 10.13
C TYR A 78 -3.54 2.38 10.87
N GLU A 79 -3.68 2.39 12.19
CA GLU A 79 -3.92 1.18 12.98
C GLU A 79 -5.13 0.40 12.44
N LYS A 80 -6.27 1.07 12.20
CA LYS A 80 -7.47 0.43 11.65
C LYS A 80 -7.25 -0.18 10.27
N TRP A 81 -6.51 0.49 9.40
CA TRP A 81 -6.20 -0.04 8.06
C TRP A 81 -5.32 -1.28 8.13
N LEU A 82 -4.29 -1.29 8.99
CA LEU A 82 -3.47 -2.48 9.22
C LEU A 82 -4.31 -3.62 9.82
N GLU A 83 -5.20 -3.34 10.77
CA GLU A 83 -6.14 -4.34 11.29
C GLU A 83 -7.05 -4.92 10.17
N ILE A 84 -7.51 -4.11 9.22
CA ILE A 84 -8.30 -4.58 8.07
C ILE A 84 -7.47 -5.52 7.20
N VAL A 85 -6.23 -5.14 6.85
CA VAL A 85 -5.32 -5.96 6.06
C VAL A 85 -5.04 -7.30 6.77
N LEU A 86 -4.74 -7.26 8.06
CA LEU A 86 -4.46 -8.45 8.86
C LEU A 86 -5.68 -9.37 8.96
N HIS A 87 -6.87 -8.83 9.25
CA HIS A 87 -8.09 -9.64 9.28
C HIS A 87 -8.44 -10.22 7.91
N PHE A 88 -8.29 -9.44 6.83
CA PHE A 88 -8.52 -9.92 5.47
C PHE A 88 -7.54 -11.04 5.10
N SER A 89 -6.29 -10.94 5.54
CA SER A 89 -5.26 -11.95 5.32
C SER A 89 -5.56 -13.33 5.93
N CYS A 90 -6.44 -13.37 6.95
CA CYS A 90 -6.90 -14.62 7.56
C CYS A 90 -7.85 -15.41 6.63
N TYR A 91 -8.47 -14.75 5.65
CA TYR A 91 -9.37 -15.38 4.68
C TYR A 91 -8.70 -15.58 3.31
N TYR A 92 -7.88 -14.61 2.91
CA TYR A 92 -7.13 -14.64 1.66
C TYR A 92 -5.64 -14.44 1.97
N PRO A 93 -4.78 -15.45 1.79
CA PRO A 93 -3.38 -15.34 2.19
C PRO A 93 -2.66 -14.16 1.52
N LEU A 94 -2.14 -13.25 2.35
CA LEU A 94 -1.21 -12.21 1.91
C LEU A 94 0.09 -12.88 1.44
N LYS A 95 0.55 -12.58 0.23
CA LYS A 95 1.76 -13.19 -0.33
C LYS A 95 3.01 -12.39 -0.01
N SER A 96 2.99 -11.11 -0.37
CA SER A 96 4.12 -10.20 -0.17
C SER A 96 3.62 -8.80 0.18
N VAL A 97 4.45 -8.04 0.86
CA VAL A 97 4.34 -6.59 1.00
C VAL A 97 5.41 -5.95 0.13
N PHE A 98 5.01 -5.02 -0.73
CA PHE A 98 5.93 -4.21 -1.52
C PHE A 98 6.11 -2.85 -0.86
N VAL A 99 7.33 -2.32 -0.94
CA VAL A 99 7.61 -0.93 -0.61
C VAL A 99 8.00 -0.21 -1.89
N THR A 100 7.20 0.79 -2.27
CA THR A 100 7.32 1.55 -3.52
C THR A 100 7.48 3.04 -3.22
N GLY A 101 7.80 3.86 -4.23
CA GLY A 101 7.92 5.32 -4.05
C GLY A 101 9.08 5.75 -3.14
N LEU A 102 10.18 4.98 -3.16
CA LEU A 102 11.26 5.08 -2.20
C LEU A 102 12.18 6.28 -2.47
N ALA A 103 12.01 7.34 -1.69
CA ALA A 103 13.04 8.35 -1.48
C ALA A 103 13.62 8.25 -0.06
N LEU A 104 14.86 8.70 0.11
CA LEU A 104 15.53 8.72 1.41
C LEU A 104 15.41 10.11 2.04
N PRO A 105 15.02 10.22 3.32
CA PRO A 105 14.93 11.52 4.02
C PRO A 105 16.22 12.34 4.01
N ASP A 106 17.37 11.66 4.06
CA ASP A 106 18.69 12.28 4.17
C ASP A 106 19.42 12.42 2.82
N ASP A 107 18.80 12.04 1.69
CA ASP A 107 19.40 12.10 0.36
C ASP A 107 18.37 12.48 -0.72
N GLU A 108 18.18 13.78 -0.93
CA GLU A 108 17.25 14.34 -1.93
C GLU A 108 17.59 13.92 -3.37
N GLU A 109 18.86 13.61 -3.65
CA GLU A 109 19.32 13.18 -4.97
C GLU A 109 19.25 11.66 -5.16
N PHE A 110 18.80 10.92 -4.16
CA PHE A 110 18.82 9.46 -4.19
C PHE A 110 18.12 8.88 -5.42
N MET A 111 16.95 9.43 -5.79
CA MET A 111 16.21 9.00 -6.99
C MET A 111 17.05 9.14 -8.27
N ALA A 112 17.83 10.20 -8.41
CA ALA A 112 18.71 10.42 -9.56
C ALA A 112 19.92 9.46 -9.60
N LYS A 113 20.19 8.77 -8.49
CA LYS A 113 21.23 7.75 -8.37
C LYS A 113 20.70 6.34 -8.64
N THR A 114 19.41 6.15 -8.91
CA THR A 114 18.82 4.81 -9.11
C THR A 114 19.03 4.31 -10.56
N PRO A 115 18.99 2.99 -10.80
CA PRO A 115 19.22 2.41 -12.13
C PRO A 115 18.14 2.69 -13.18
N ASN A 116 16.89 2.97 -12.80
CA ASN A 116 15.76 3.13 -13.71
C ASN A 116 14.87 4.33 -13.30
N GLU A 117 14.43 5.11 -14.29
CA GLU A 117 13.42 6.17 -14.10
C GLU A 117 12.06 5.60 -13.67
N ASP A 118 11.69 4.39 -14.13
CA ASP A 118 10.47 3.70 -13.68
C ASP A 118 10.59 3.16 -12.23
N GLY A 119 11.77 3.29 -11.62
CA GLY A 119 12.01 2.98 -10.22
C GLY A 119 12.32 1.51 -9.92
N TYR A 120 12.14 1.15 -8.65
CA TYR A 120 12.38 -0.16 -8.07
C TYR A 120 11.51 -0.34 -6.82
N TYR A 121 11.45 -1.56 -6.28
CA TYR A 121 10.72 -1.83 -5.05
C TYR A 121 11.43 -2.86 -4.18
N LEU A 122 11.12 -2.83 -2.90
CA LEU A 122 11.49 -3.87 -1.95
C LEU A 122 10.32 -4.85 -1.86
N GLU A 123 10.56 -6.11 -2.19
CA GLU A 123 9.59 -7.20 -1.99
C GLU A 123 9.89 -7.92 -0.67
N PHE A 124 8.94 -7.89 0.26
CA PHE A 124 8.97 -8.64 1.51
C PHE A 124 7.96 -9.80 1.42
N PRO A 125 8.41 -11.06 1.26
CA PRO A 125 7.54 -12.21 1.45
C PRO A 125 6.93 -12.19 2.85
N LEU A 126 5.66 -12.59 2.99
CA LEU A 126 4.98 -12.55 4.29
C LEU A 126 5.77 -13.30 5.38
N GLU A 127 6.38 -14.44 5.03
CA GLU A 127 7.18 -15.26 5.95
C GLU A 127 8.44 -14.56 6.49
N SER A 128 8.86 -13.45 5.87
CA SER A 128 10.00 -12.65 6.30
C SER A 128 9.62 -11.48 7.21
N ILE A 129 8.32 -11.23 7.39
CA ILE A 129 7.79 -10.12 8.18
C ILE A 129 7.39 -10.66 9.56
N ASP A 130 8.20 -10.36 10.57
CA ASP A 130 7.91 -10.75 11.95
C ASP A 130 6.77 -9.89 12.55
N ASP A 131 6.77 -8.60 12.23
CA ASP A 131 5.83 -7.60 12.76
C ASP A 131 5.55 -6.55 11.68
N LEU A 132 4.29 -6.45 11.27
CA LEU A 132 3.86 -5.55 10.20
C LEU A 132 3.82 -4.08 10.64
N ASP A 133 3.50 -3.82 11.92
CA ASP A 133 3.50 -2.46 12.48
C ASP A 133 4.94 -1.93 12.52
N MET A 134 5.90 -2.78 12.90
CA MET A 134 7.31 -2.43 12.87
C MET A 134 7.82 -2.18 11.45
N LEU A 135 7.42 -2.99 10.46
CA LEU A 135 7.77 -2.74 9.06
C LEU A 135 7.21 -1.39 8.59
N SER A 136 5.94 -1.11 8.91
CA SER A 136 5.28 0.15 8.55
C SER A 136 5.95 1.37 9.18
N GLU A 137 6.34 1.28 10.45
CA GLU A 137 7.10 2.33 11.12
C GLU A 137 8.49 2.52 10.51
N LEU A 138 9.18 1.43 10.22
CA LEU A 138 10.50 1.47 9.60
C LEU A 138 10.46 2.14 8.22
N VAL A 139 9.51 1.73 7.36
CA VAL A 139 9.27 2.36 6.05
C VAL A 139 9.02 3.85 6.22
N SER A 140 8.11 4.24 7.12
CA SER A 140 7.78 5.66 7.32
C SER A 140 8.92 6.51 7.87
N GLN A 141 9.79 5.94 8.71
CA GLN A 141 10.87 6.71 9.35
C GLN A 141 12.14 6.78 8.48
N LYS A 142 12.42 5.72 7.73
CA LYS A 142 13.67 5.57 6.97
C LYS A 142 13.51 5.86 5.49
N THR A 143 12.28 5.91 5.01
CA THR A 143 11.94 6.16 3.61
C THR A 143 10.72 7.07 3.51
N TYR A 144 10.47 7.61 2.34
CA TYR A 144 9.18 8.21 1.99
C TYR A 144 8.28 7.24 1.21
N GLY A 145 8.55 5.93 1.34
CA GLY A 145 7.85 4.90 0.59
C GLY A 145 6.43 4.62 1.10
N SER A 146 5.64 4.02 0.23
CA SER A 146 4.31 3.48 0.53
C SER A 146 4.35 1.97 0.64
N LEU A 147 3.38 1.38 1.35
CA LEU A 147 3.23 -0.07 1.44
C LEU A 147 2.15 -0.54 0.46
N THR A 148 2.41 -1.63 -0.24
CA THR A 148 1.40 -2.30 -1.06
C THR A 148 1.29 -3.77 -0.68
N PHE A 149 0.10 -4.22 -0.30
CA PHE A 149 -0.17 -5.58 0.18
C PHE A 149 -0.72 -6.46 -0.94
N TRP A 150 -0.03 -7.54 -1.29
CA TRP A 150 -0.39 -8.37 -2.45
C TRP A 150 -1.08 -9.68 -2.08
N PHE A 151 -2.36 -9.79 -2.45
CA PHE A 151 -3.17 -11.00 -2.34
C PHE A 151 -3.18 -11.75 -3.67
N SER A 152 -2.16 -12.58 -3.87
CA SER A 152 -1.89 -13.19 -5.18
C SER A 152 -2.98 -14.13 -5.71
N SER A 153 -3.74 -14.80 -4.84
CA SER A 153 -4.85 -15.66 -5.28
C SER A 153 -5.99 -14.88 -5.93
N LEU A 154 -6.07 -13.58 -5.62
CA LEU A 154 -7.13 -12.69 -6.08
C LEU A 154 -6.68 -11.73 -7.18
N ASP A 155 -5.40 -11.70 -7.58
CA ASP A 155 -4.82 -10.62 -8.39
C ASP A 155 -5.24 -9.23 -7.84
N MET A 156 -5.16 -9.09 -6.51
CA MET A 156 -5.65 -7.94 -5.74
C MET A 156 -4.52 -7.33 -4.92
N VAL A 157 -4.42 -6.00 -4.89
CA VAL A 157 -3.46 -5.28 -4.04
C VAL A 157 -4.14 -4.19 -3.23
N PHE A 158 -3.66 -3.96 -2.00
CA PHE A 158 -4.10 -2.82 -1.18
C PHE A 158 -2.93 -1.84 -1.11
N HIS A 159 -3.17 -0.59 -1.47
CA HIS A 159 -2.20 0.48 -1.45
C HIS A 159 -2.39 1.36 -0.23
N PHE A 160 -1.32 1.51 0.54
CA PHE A 160 -1.30 2.14 1.82
C PHE A 160 -0.29 3.29 1.81
N TRP A 161 -0.81 4.51 1.89
CA TRP A 161 -0.01 5.73 1.99
C TRP A 161 -0.17 6.36 3.36
N ARG A 162 0.94 6.42 4.11
CA ARG A 162 0.97 7.00 5.46
C ARG A 162 0.98 8.54 5.48
N SER A 163 0.96 9.16 4.30
CA SER A 163 0.75 10.60 4.16
C SER A 163 -0.68 10.94 3.74
N ASP A 164 -1.53 9.93 3.57
CA ASP A 164 -2.87 10.11 3.02
C ASP A 164 -3.97 9.63 3.99
N VAL A 165 -5.21 9.99 3.68
CA VAL A 165 -6.42 9.68 4.45
C VAL A 165 -7.30 8.62 3.76
N TYR A 166 -6.83 8.03 2.67
CA TYR A 166 -7.45 6.90 1.99
C TYR A 166 -6.49 5.71 1.84
N MET A 167 -7.08 4.52 1.71
CA MET A 167 -6.41 3.29 1.29
C MET A 167 -7.14 2.83 0.04
N ILE A 168 -6.39 2.54 -1.03
CA ILE A 168 -6.94 2.10 -2.31
C ILE A 168 -6.80 0.58 -2.40
N VAL A 169 -7.82 -0.09 -2.91
CA VAL A 169 -7.69 -1.47 -3.38
C VAL A 169 -7.62 -1.44 -4.91
N THR A 170 -6.84 -2.31 -5.54
CA THR A 170 -6.94 -2.51 -6.99
C THR A 170 -7.08 -3.99 -7.32
N LEU A 171 -7.75 -4.23 -8.44
CA LEU A 171 -8.10 -5.55 -8.95
C LEU A 171 -7.85 -5.57 -10.44
N LYS A 172 -7.08 -6.55 -10.91
CA LYS A 172 -6.80 -6.69 -12.35
C LYS A 172 -7.82 -7.57 -13.07
N LYS A 173 -8.62 -8.33 -12.31
CA LYS A 173 -9.71 -9.17 -12.84
C LYS A 173 -10.88 -9.17 -11.87
N ILE A 174 -12.08 -9.36 -12.41
CA ILE A 174 -13.30 -9.54 -11.61
C ILE A 174 -13.76 -10.98 -11.80
N THR A 175 -13.52 -11.80 -10.79
CA THR A 175 -14.05 -13.16 -10.66
C THR A 175 -15.16 -13.21 -9.60
N GLU A 176 -15.90 -14.30 -9.53
CA GLU A 176 -16.85 -14.54 -8.42
C GLU A 176 -16.15 -14.52 -7.06
N GLU A 177 -14.92 -15.02 -6.99
CA GLU A 177 -14.10 -14.99 -5.78
C GLU A 177 -13.72 -13.55 -5.40
N ASN A 178 -13.39 -12.69 -6.37
CA ASN A 178 -13.14 -11.28 -6.11
C ASN A 178 -14.39 -10.57 -5.56
N GLN A 179 -15.59 -10.92 -6.05
CA GLN A 179 -16.84 -10.33 -5.56
C GLN A 179 -17.10 -10.72 -4.09
N ALA A 180 -16.87 -11.99 -3.73
CA ALA A 180 -16.97 -12.44 -2.35
C ALA A 180 -15.92 -11.76 -1.45
N ALA A 181 -14.70 -11.57 -1.96
CA ALA A 181 -13.63 -10.89 -1.26
C ALA A 181 -13.97 -9.41 -0.99
N ILE A 182 -14.53 -8.69 -1.98
CA ILE A 182 -14.99 -7.31 -1.79
C ILE A 182 -16.09 -7.23 -0.73
N GLU A 183 -17.05 -8.16 -0.73
CA GLU A 183 -18.12 -8.19 0.28
C GLU A 183 -17.59 -8.48 1.69
N LEU A 184 -16.59 -9.34 1.84
CA LEU A 184 -15.87 -9.52 3.09
C LEU A 184 -15.18 -8.23 3.52
N LEU A 185 -14.45 -7.58 2.61
CA LEU A 185 -13.76 -6.33 2.88
C LEU A 185 -14.74 -5.25 3.38
N ARG A 186 -15.92 -5.13 2.74
CA ARG A 186 -17.00 -4.21 3.19
C ARG A 186 -17.36 -4.41 4.65
N ARG A 187 -17.49 -5.66 5.08
CA ARG A 187 -17.85 -6.00 6.46
C ARG A 187 -16.72 -5.69 7.45
N LEU A 188 -15.48 -6.01 7.08
CA LEU A 188 -14.30 -5.71 7.92
C LEU A 188 -14.14 -4.20 8.11
N VAL A 189 -14.33 -3.44 7.05
CA VAL A 189 -14.26 -1.98 7.06
C VAL A 189 -15.36 -1.38 7.93
N ALA A 190 -16.61 -1.83 7.74
CA ALA A 190 -17.75 -1.43 8.57
C ALA A 190 -17.53 -1.75 10.05
N ALA A 191 -16.93 -2.90 10.36
CA ALA A 191 -16.61 -3.30 11.73
C ALA A 191 -15.59 -2.36 12.40
N GLN A 192 -14.70 -1.74 11.61
CA GLN A 192 -13.76 -0.71 12.09
C GLN A 192 -14.39 0.69 12.22
N GLY A 193 -15.69 0.82 11.97
CA GLY A 193 -16.40 2.09 11.93
C GLY A 193 -15.98 2.98 10.74
N LEU A 194 -15.48 2.35 9.68
CA LEU A 194 -15.16 2.96 8.39
C LEU A 194 -16.22 2.53 7.37
N PHE A 195 -16.21 3.10 6.17
CA PHE A 195 -17.12 2.69 5.09
C PHE A 195 -16.33 2.43 3.82
N LEU A 196 -16.89 1.61 2.93
CA LEU A 196 -16.39 1.47 1.56
C LEU A 196 -17.36 2.17 0.62
N VAL A 197 -16.82 3.06 -0.21
CA VAL A 197 -17.56 3.76 -1.27
C VAL A 197 -17.53 2.94 -2.56
#